data_AF-A0A368Z8A8-F1
#
_entry.id   AF-A0A368Z8A8-F1
#
_cell.length_a   1.000
_cell.length_b   1.000
_cell.length_c   1.000
_cell.angle_alpha   90.00
_cell.angle_beta   90.00
_cell.angle_gamma   90.00
#
_symmetry.space_group_name_H-M   'P 1'
#
loop_
_entity.id
_entity.type
_entity.pdbx_description
1 polymer ?
#
loop_
_entity_poly.entity_id
_entity_poly.type
_entity_poly.pdbx_seq_one_letter_code
_entity_poly.pdbx_strand_id
1 'polypeptide(L)' 'MAKSTSPRKSSPGADAPASAKRSRPDAATATLVQRLARARTANEITNVIGLRPIKGRSGPKIAY' A
#
# COMPACT_ATOMS: atom_id res chain seq x y z
N MET A 1 -34.68 18.08 -8.08
CA MET A 1 -34.49 17.75 -6.65
C MET A 1 -33.09 17.16 -6.47
N ALA A 2 -32.09 17.98 -6.17
CA ALA A 2 -30.71 17.50 -5.94
C ALA A 2 -30.57 17.06 -4.48
N LYS A 3 -30.31 15.76 -4.26
CA LYS A 3 -30.03 15.23 -2.92
C LYS A 3 -28.62 15.65 -2.53
N SER A 4 -28.52 16.62 -1.61
CA SER A 4 -27.29 17.03 -0.95
C SER A 4 -26.65 15.83 -0.25
N THR A 5 -25.54 15.32 -0.80
CA THR A 5 -24.67 14.38 -0.08
C THR A 5 -23.70 15.20 0.74
N SER A 6 -24.05 15.39 2.02
CA SER A 6 -23.15 15.97 3.01
C SER A 6 -22.10 14.92 3.39
N PRO A 7 -20.79 15.19 3.26
CA PRO A 7 -19.76 14.30 3.78
C PRO A 7 -19.88 14.21 5.31
N ARG A 8 -20.02 12.98 5.81
CA ARG A 8 -20.08 12.68 7.25
C ARG A 8 -18.78 13.17 7.89
N LYS A 9 -18.88 14.03 8.92
CA LYS A 9 -17.73 14.44 9.75
C LYS A 9 -17.06 13.18 10.31
N SER A 10 -15.86 12.88 9.84
CA SER A 10 -14.96 11.92 10.49
C SER A 10 -14.48 12.54 11.80
N SER A 11 -14.80 11.94 12.94
CA SER A 11 -14.18 12.33 14.21
C SER A 11 -12.68 12.04 14.12
N PRO A 12 -11.80 12.97 14.54
CA PRO A 12 -10.39 12.66 14.67
C PRO A 12 -10.20 12.02 16.05
N GLY A 13 -10.42 10.71 16.16
CA GLY A 13 -10.38 10.10 17.49
C GLY A 13 -10.69 8.62 17.54
N ALA A 14 -9.88 7.81 16.88
CA ALA A 14 -9.48 6.47 17.30
C ALA A 14 -8.41 6.01 16.32
N ASP A 15 -7.38 5.31 16.79
CA ASP A 15 -6.37 4.64 15.96
C ASP A 15 -5.23 5.51 15.41
N ALA A 16 -4.73 6.47 16.20
CA ALA A 16 -3.31 6.77 16.10
C ALA A 16 -2.57 5.53 16.66
N PRO A 17 -1.83 4.74 15.86
CA PRO A 17 -1.07 3.65 16.43
C PRO A 17 -0.08 4.29 17.39
N ALA A 18 -0.15 3.88 18.66
CA ALA A 18 0.88 4.20 19.64
C ALA A 18 2.23 3.96 18.96
N SER A 19 3.10 4.96 18.96
CA SER A 19 4.42 4.88 18.33
C SER A 19 5.23 3.79 19.03
N ALA A 20 5.02 2.54 18.60
CA ALA A 20 5.84 1.42 18.96
C ALA A 20 7.26 1.81 18.56
N LYS A 21 8.18 1.80 19.53
CA LYS A 21 9.60 2.00 19.27
C LYS A 21 9.97 1.07 18.11
N ARG A 22 10.22 1.63 16.93
CA ARG A 22 10.56 0.85 15.73
C ARG A 22 11.82 0.08 16.04
N SER A 23 11.69 -1.22 16.29
CA SER A 23 12.81 -2.14 16.33
C SER A 23 13.55 -2.01 15.01
N ARG A 24 14.89 -1.92 15.06
CA ARG A 24 15.67 -1.91 13.83
C ARG A 24 15.39 -3.22 13.09
N PRO A 25 15.10 -3.16 11.77
CA PRO A 25 14.85 -4.36 11.00
C PRO A 25 16.09 -5.27 11.04
N ASP A 26 15.88 -6.58 11.12
CA ASP A 26 16.95 -7.54 10.89
C ASP A 26 17.49 -7.42 9.44
N ALA A 27 18.65 -8.02 9.16
CA ALA A 27 19.30 -7.89 7.85
C ALA A 27 18.42 -8.42 6.68
N ALA A 28 17.61 -9.45 6.94
CA ALA A 28 16.71 -10.03 5.95
C ALA A 28 15.56 -9.07 5.62
N THR A 29 14.98 -8.45 6.65
CA THR A 29 13.94 -7.44 6.57
C THR A 29 14.46 -6.18 5.90
N ALA A 30 15.68 -5.75 6.21
CA ALA A 30 16.31 -4.61 5.52
C ALA A 30 16.45 -4.87 4.01
N THR A 31 16.86 -6.08 3.64
CA THR A 31 16.97 -6.49 2.23
C THR A 31 15.60 -6.56 1.55
N LEU A 32 14.59 -7.09 2.23
CA LEU A 32 13.20 -7.11 1.74
C LEU A 32 12.67 -5.70 1.51
N VAL A 33 12.85 -4.80 2.48
CA VAL A 33 12.44 -3.40 2.40
C VAL A 33 13.15 -2.69 1.24
N GLN A 34 14.45 -2.94 1.04
CA GLN A 34 15.19 -2.36 -0.07
C GLN A 34 14.66 -2.83 -1.44
N ARG A 35 14.32 -4.12 -1.56
CA ARG A 35 13.71 -4.68 -2.79
C ARG A 35 12.32 -4.10 -3.04
N LEU A 36 11.51 -3.98 -1.99
CA LEU A 36 10.17 -3.42 -2.08
C LEU A 36 10.20 -1.93 -2.46
N ALA A 37 11.14 -1.16 -1.92
CA ALA A 37 11.32 0.26 -2.25
C ALA A 37 11.71 0.50 -3.72
N ARG A 38 12.31 -0.50 -4.39
CA ARG A 38 12.68 -0.42 -5.81
C ARG A 38 11.53 -0.80 -6.75
N ALA A 39 10.51 -1.52 -6.26
CA ALA A 39 9.39 -1.97 -7.07
C ALA A 39 8.51 -0.78 -7.50
N ARG A 40 8.18 -0.72 -8.80
CA ARG A 40 7.37 0.34 -9.43
C ARG A 40 5.99 -0.14 -9.86
N THR A 41 5.83 -1.44 -10.09
CA THR A 41 4.56 -2.02 -10.54
C THR A 41 3.97 -2.97 -9.51
N ALA A 42 2.66 -3.18 -9.56
CA ALA A 42 1.98 -4.11 -8.66
C ALA A 42 2.51 -5.55 -8.80
N ASN A 43 2.91 -5.96 -10.01
CA ASN A 43 3.49 -7.29 -10.21
C ASN A 43 4.93 -7.40 -9.69
N GLU A 44 5.72 -6.33 -9.74
CA GLU A 44 7.03 -6.30 -9.10
C GLU A 44 6.90 -6.46 -7.59
N ILE A 45 5.93 -5.79 -6.97
CA ILE A 45 5.63 -5.96 -5.55
C ILE A 45 5.26 -7.41 -5.26
N THR A 46 4.33 -8.01 -6.01
CA THR A 46 3.93 -9.42 -5.77
C THR A 46 5.11 -10.38 -5.90
N ASN A 47 6.03 -10.14 -6.83
CA ASN A 47 7.24 -10.96 -6.97
C ASN A 47 8.17 -10.85 -5.75
N VAL A 48 8.32 -9.64 -5.18
CA VAL A 48 9.16 -9.41 -3.99
C VAL A 48 8.61 -10.13 -2.76
N ILE A 49 7.29 -10.18 -2.60
CA ILE A 49 6.61 -10.83 -1.45
C ILE A 49 6.20 -12.29 -1.72
N GLY A 50 6.57 -12.86 -2.87
CA GLY A 50 6.30 -14.27 -3.21
C GLY A 50 4.85 -14.60 -3.56
N LEU A 51 4.04 -13.60 -3.96
CA LEU A 51 2.67 -13.79 -4.40
C LEU A 51 2.57 -13.99 -5.92
N ARG A 52 1.45 -14.57 -6.35
CA ARG A 52 1.14 -14.70 -7.78
C ARG A 52 0.93 -13.31 -8.42
N PRO A 53 1.40 -13.11 -9.67
CA PRO A 53 1.15 -11.87 -10.40
C PRO A 53 -0.34 -11.57 -10.58
N ILE A 54 -0.68 -10.28 -10.56
CA ILE A 54 -2.06 -9.81 -10.70
C ILE A 54 -2.39 -9.69 -12.19
N LYS A 55 -3.12 -10.66 -12.72
CA LYS A 55 -3.61 -10.61 -14.11
C LYS A 55 -4.62 -9.47 -14.28
N GLY A 56 -4.51 -8.72 -15.38
CA GLY A 56 -5.51 -7.72 -15.81
C GLY A 56 -5.61 -6.42 -15.00
N ARG A 57 -4.80 -6.22 -13.95
CA ARG A 57 -4.77 -4.98 -13.15
C ARG A 57 -3.40 -4.30 -13.04
N SER A 58 -2.32 -4.96 -13.46
CA SER A 58 -0.96 -4.56 -13.06
C SER A 58 -0.24 -3.56 -13.99
N GLY A 59 -0.96 -2.83 -14.84
CA GLY A 59 -0.36 -1.88 -15.78
C GLY A 59 -1.19 -0.61 -15.91
N PRO A 60 -0.60 0.50 -16.39
CA PRO A 60 -1.38 1.67 -16.79
C PRO A 60 -2.43 1.23 -17.81
N LYS A 61 -3.72 1.38 -17.48
CA LYS A 61 -4.78 1.24 -18.47
C LYS A 61 -4.74 2.47 -19.37
N ILE A 62 -4.00 2.38 -20.46
CA ILE A 62 -4.14 3.33 -21.56
C ILE A 62 -5.48 3.00 -22.23
N ALA A 63 -6.50 3.79 -21.94
CA ALA A 63 -7.74 3.78 -22.70
C ALA A 63 -7.48 4.53 -24.01
N TYR A 64 -7.65 3.84 -25.14
CA TYR A 64 -7.80 4.46 -26.45
C TYR A 64 -9.28 4.62 -26.76
#